data_AF-A0A165P2Q0-F1
#
_entry.id   AF-A0A165P2Q0-F1
#
_cell.length_a   1.000
_cell.length_b   1.000
_cell.length_c   1.000
_cell.angle_alpha   90.00
_cell.angle_beta   90.00
_cell.angle_gamma   90.00
#
_symmetry.space_group_name_H-M   'P 1'
#
loop_
_entity.id
_entity.type
_entity.pdbx_description
1 polymer ?
#
loop_
_entity_poly.entity_id
_entity_poly.type
_entity_poly.pdbx_seq_one_letter_code
_entity_poly.pdbx_strand_id
1 'polypeptide(L)' 'MHYWNIPVSAGDEYDVKDVDVIAREREYKNQGVITVSREGLGETYEGKIKMLFGEHMREDKEIRYILGGTRFFDV' A
#
# COMPACT_ATOMS: atom_id res chain seq x y z
N MET A 1 -4.37 -1.97 15.30
CA MET A 1 -4.70 -1.60 13.92
C MET A 1 -5.02 -0.11 13.88
N HIS A 2 -4.38 0.66 12.99
CA HIS A 2 -4.68 2.09 12.81
C HIS A 2 -5.28 2.30 11.41
N TYR A 3 -6.19 3.25 11.29
CA TYR A 3 -6.89 3.57 10.04
C TYR A 3 -7.00 5.08 9.88
N TRP A 4 -6.79 5.56 8.65
CA TRP A 4 -7.04 6.92 8.22
C TRP A 4 -7.83 6.87 6.92
N ASN A 5 -8.75 7.82 6.77
CA ASN A 5 -9.42 8.07 5.50
C ASN A 5 -8.80 9.33 4.89
N ILE A 6 -7.97 9.14 3.86
CA ILE A 6 -7.35 10.23 3.11
C ILE A 6 -7.92 10.13 1.69
N PRO A 7 -8.66 11.15 1.22
CA PRO A 7 -9.18 11.16 -0.14
C PRO A 7 -8.03 11.13 -1.15
N VAL A 8 -8.16 10.30 -2.18
CA VAL A 8 -7.25 10.34 -3.32
C VAL A 8 -7.73 11.44 -4.27
N SER A 9 -6.85 12.41 -4.58
CA SER A 9 -7.12 13.45 -5.57
C SER A 9 -7.42 12.83 -6.95
N ALA A 10 -8.38 13.41 -7.68
CA ALA A 10 -8.67 12.98 -9.04
C ALA A 10 -7.58 13.54 -9.99
N GLY A 11 -6.67 12.68 -10.48
CA GLY A 11 -5.63 13.05 -11.45
C GLY A 11 -4.39 12.16 -11.36
N ASP A 12 -3.37 12.46 -12.18
CA ASP A 12 -2.08 11.75 -12.21
C ASP A 12 -1.15 12.15 -11.05
N GLU A 13 -1.52 13.17 -10.28
CA GLU A 13 -0.76 13.67 -9.13
C GLU A 13 -1.49 13.32 -7.83
N TYR A 14 -0.89 12.44 -7.03
CA TYR A 14 -1.38 12.07 -5.72
C TYR A 14 -1.06 13.20 -4.74
N ASP A 15 -2.08 13.88 -4.19
CA ASP A 15 -1.86 14.78 -3.06
C ASP A 15 -1.55 13.92 -1.81
N VAL A 16 -0.26 13.80 -1.51
CA VAL A 16 0.26 12.98 -0.41
C VAL A 16 0.58 13.80 0.84
N LYS A 17 0.20 15.08 0.91
CA LYS A 17 0.55 15.95 2.05
C LYS A 17 0.11 15.36 3.40
N ASP A 18 -1.11 14.84 3.46
CA ASP A 18 -1.63 14.22 4.69
C ASP A 18 -0.90 12.91 5.01
N VAL A 19 -0.49 12.15 3.99
CA VAL A 19 0.34 10.94 4.15
C VAL A 19 1.71 11.30 4.70
N ASP A 20 2.33 12.38 4.21
CA ASP A 20 3.64 12.85 4.65
C ASP A 20 3.62 13.37 6.09
N VAL A 21 2.54 14.03 6.51
CA VAL A 21 2.35 14.42 7.91
C VAL A 21 2.33 13.19 8.80
N ILE A 22 1.53 12.17 8.47
CA ILE A 22 1.45 10.91 9.22
C ILE A 22 2.80 10.20 9.21
N ALA A 23 3.47 10.14 8.06
CA ALA A 23 4.77 9.50 7.92
C ALA A 23 5.82 10.17 8.79
N ARG A 24 5.84 11.51 8.86
CA ARG A 24 6.75 12.26 9.74
C ARG A 24 6.45 12.02 11.21
N GLU A 25 5.19 12.08 11.63
CA GLU A 25 4.78 11.88 13.03
C GLU A 25 5.07 10.47 13.53
N ARG A 26 5.02 9.48 12.64
CA ARG A 26 5.23 8.06 12.97
C ARG A 26 6.58 7.50 12.56
N GLU A 27 7.46 8.37 12.07
CA GLU A 27 8.82 8.05 11.62
C GLU A 27 8.86 6.97 10.52
N TYR A 28 7.91 7.01 9.57
CA TYR A 28 7.91 6.16 8.37
C TYR A 28 8.88 6.70 7.34
N LYS A 29 10.11 6.18 7.36
CA LYS A 29 11.24 6.72 6.57
C LYS A 29 11.24 6.31 5.10
N ASN A 30 10.63 5.18 4.77
CA ASN A 30 10.65 4.61 3.43
C ASN A 30 9.25 4.58 2.84
N GLN A 31 9.11 5.08 1.61
CA GLN A 31 7.88 5.05 0.84
C GLN A 31 8.16 4.48 -0.55
N GLY A 32 7.18 3.76 -1.09
CA GLY A 32 7.25 3.21 -2.44
C GLY A 32 5.85 2.92 -2.95
N VAL A 33 5.67 3.05 -4.26
CA VAL A 33 4.39 2.78 -4.95
C VAL A 33 4.52 1.49 -5.73
N ILE A 34 3.48 0.64 -5.65
CA ILE A 34 3.39 -0.58 -6.44
C ILE A 34 1.97 -0.74 -7.00
N THR A 35 1.89 -0.99 -8.30
CA THR A 35 0.66 -1.40 -8.97
C THR A 35 0.64 -2.91 -9.08
N VAL A 36 -0.31 -3.55 -8.40
CA VAL A 36 -0.47 -5.01 -8.44
C VAL A 36 -1.51 -5.36 -9.51
N SER A 37 -1.06 -5.51 -10.75
CA SER A 37 -1.88 -5.96 -11.89
C SER A 37 -1.11 -6.98 -12.73
N ARG A 38 -1.84 -7.81 -13.49
CA ARG A 38 -1.21 -8.78 -14.42
C ARG A 38 -0.32 -8.08 -15.44
N GLU A 39 -0.77 -6.94 -15.95
CA GLU A 39 -0.02 -6.10 -16.90
C GLU A 39 1.24 -5.51 -16.26
N GLY A 40 1.15 -4.96 -15.04
CA GLY A 40 2.27 -4.29 -14.38
C GLY A 40 3.34 -5.25 -13.82
N LEU A 41 2.97 -6.49 -13.48
CA LEU A 41 3.88 -7.47 -12.87
C LEU A 41 4.31 -8.60 -13.81
N GLY A 42 3.63 -8.79 -14.94
CA GLY A 42 3.95 -9.82 -15.93
C GLY A 42 4.08 -11.21 -15.30
N GLU A 43 5.18 -11.89 -15.61
CA GLU A 43 5.46 -13.25 -15.11
C GLU A 43 5.55 -13.35 -13.57
N THR A 44 5.85 -12.24 -12.88
CA THR A 44 5.98 -12.23 -11.41
C THR A 44 4.63 -12.12 -10.68
N TYR A 45 3.55 -11.83 -11.41
CA TYR A 45 2.23 -11.59 -10.84
C TYR A 45 1.74 -12.75 -9.95
N GLU A 46 1.76 -13.97 -10.48
CA GLU A 46 1.22 -15.16 -9.79
C GLU A 46 1.99 -15.48 -8.51
N GLY A 47 3.32 -15.38 -8.54
CA GLY A 47 4.15 -15.58 -7.35
C GLY A 47 3.87 -14.54 -6.27
N LYS A 48 3.69 -13.28 -6.68
CA LYS A 48 3.44 -12.17 -5.76
C LYS A 48 2.07 -12.27 -5.09
N ILE A 49 1.03 -12.65 -5.83
CA ILE A 49 -0.32 -12.86 -5.26
C ILE A 49 -0.32 -14.01 -4.26
N LYS A 50 0.32 -15.14 -4.58
CA LYS A 50 0.45 -16.27 -3.64
C LYS A 50 1.15 -15.88 -2.33
N MET A 51 2.25 -15.13 -2.43
CA MET A 51 2.98 -14.65 -1.26
C MET A 51 2.15 -13.67 -0.42
N LEU A 52 1.38 -12.78 -1.05
CA LEU A 52 0.55 -11.80 -0.33
C LEU A 52 -0.68 -12.44 0.34
N PHE A 53 -1.20 -13.54 -0.22
CA PHE A 53 -2.37 -14.24 0.32
C PHE A 53 -2.01 -15.28 1.39
N GLY A 54 -0.84 -15.92 1.28
CA GLY A 54 -0.38 -16.84 2.32
C GLY A 54 -0.27 -16.12 3.66
N GLU A 55 -0.76 -16.72 4.72
CA GLU A 55 -0.68 -16.16 6.08
C GLU A 55 0.78 -15.85 6.44
N HIS A 56 1.04 -14.61 6.87
CA HIS A 56 2.38 -14.16 7.22
C HIS A 56 2.35 -13.05 8.28
N MET A 57 3.46 -12.92 9.00
CA MET A 57 3.68 -11.86 9.98
C MET A 57 4.95 -11.10 9.60
N ARG A 58 4.98 -9.80 9.95
CA ARG A 58 6.18 -8.98 9.88
C ARG A 58 6.50 -8.47 11.28
N GLU A 59 7.79 -8.40 11.60
CA GLU A 59 8.26 -7.77 12.84
C GLU A 59 8.00 -6.26 12.82
N ASP A 60 8.15 -5.65 11.64
CA ASP A 60 7.83 -4.25 11.37
C ASP A 60 6.36 -4.05 10.99
N LYS A 61 5.89 -2.81 11.11
CA LYS A 61 4.53 -2.41 10.73
C LYS A 61 4.32 -2.56 9.22
N GLU A 62 3.30 -3.31 8.83
CA GLU A 62 2.77 -3.27 7.46
C GLU A 62 1.81 -2.08 7.31
N ILE A 63 2.23 -1.07 6.53
CA ILE A 63 1.47 0.16 6.28
C ILE A 63 1.16 0.23 4.78
N ARG A 64 -0.10 0.52 4.44
CA ARG A 64 -0.60 0.53 3.06
C ARG A 64 -1.60 1.67 2.90
N TYR A 65 -1.37 2.50 1.88
CA TYR A 65 -2.32 3.51 1.42
C TYR A 65 -2.80 3.10 0.03
N ILE A 66 -4.12 2.97 -0.15
CA ILE A 66 -4.71 2.48 -1.40
C ILE A 66 -4.97 3.67 -2.33
N LEU A 67 -4.09 3.85 -3.32
CA LEU A 67 -4.19 4.91 -4.32
C LEU A 67 -5.21 4.62 -5.43
N GLY A 68 -5.52 3.34 -5.66
CA GLY A 68 -6.47 2.92 -6.68
C GLY A 68 -6.87 1.46 -6.54
N GLY A 69 -8.05 1.11 -7.05
CA GLY A 69 -8.64 -0.21 -6.89
C GLY A 69 -9.03 -0.52 -5.45
N THR A 70 -9.01 -1.80 -5.10
CA THR A 70 -9.42 -2.29 -3.77
C THR A 70 -8.53 -3.44 -3.32
N ARG A 71 -8.38 -3.62 -2.01
CA ARG A 71 -7.64 -4.72 -1.40
C ARG A 71 -8.30 -5.16 -0.09
N PHE A 72 -8.25 -6.46 0.17
CA PHE A 72 -8.66 -7.05 1.45
C PHE A 72 -7.42 -7.39 2.30
N PHE A 73 -7.58 -7.27 3.62
CA PHE A 73 -6.61 -7.69 4.61
C PHE A 73 -7.37 -8.49 5.66
N ASP A 74 -7.05 -9.78 5.75
CA ASP A 74 -7.56 -10.66 6.78
C ASP A 74 -6.54 -10.61 7.95
N VAL A 75 -7.02 -10.33 9.17
CA VAL A 75 -6.19 -10.03 10.36
C VAL A 75 -6.72 -10.76 11.58
#